data_AF-A0A3A1WUF3-F1
#
_entry.id   AF-A0A3A1WUF3-F1
#
_cell.length_a   1.000
_cell.length_b   1.000
_cell.length_c   1.000
_cell.angle_alpha   90.00
_cell.angle_beta   90.00
_cell.angle_gamma   90.00
#
_symmetry.space_group_name_H-M   'P 1'
#
loop_
_entity.id
_entity.type
_entity.pdbx_description
1 polymer ?
#
loop_
_entity_poly.entity_id
_entity_poly.type
_entity_poly.pdbx_seq_one_letter_code
_entity_poly.pdbx_strand_id
1 'polypeptide(L)'
;LGILSIVITLAMQASFSASLDKATESMNKASKKMDNMAKGIANENAKEMKLEVKGTAPTDINLTVAGSSSNESSDNGVWEKVLTGKDAQKDWMIMATPKIDIDKPTPDNYKVECTITVDGKKVSHKSATGTAANVMCMASDTTNK
;
A
#
# COMPACT_ATOMS: atom_id res chain seq x y z
N LEU A 1 -27.35 51.21 -24.33
CA LEU A 1 -27.34 50.45 -23.05
C LEU A 1 -27.37 48.91 -23.20
N GLY A 2 -27.22 48.32 -24.39
CA GLY A 2 -27.50 46.87 -24.59
C GLY A 2 -26.33 45.87 -24.51
N ILE A 3 -25.09 46.31 -24.28
CA ILE A 3 -23.91 45.43 -24.47
C ILE A 3 -23.28 44.99 -23.13
N LEU A 4 -23.58 45.67 -22.02
CA LEU A 4 -22.94 45.40 -20.72
C LEU A 4 -23.55 44.20 -19.97
N SER A 5 -24.81 43.83 -20.23
CA SER A 5 -25.52 42.76 -19.50
C SER A 5 -25.24 41.35 -20.02
N ILE A 6 -24.66 41.18 -21.23
CA ILE A 6 -24.38 39.85 -21.79
C ILE A 6 -23.05 39.29 -21.27
N VAL A 7 -22.09 40.15 -20.94
CA VAL A 7 -20.73 39.75 -20.51
C VAL A 7 -20.72 39.19 -19.09
N ILE A 8 -21.58 39.68 -18.20
CA ILE A 8 -21.63 39.25 -16.79
C ILE A 8 -22.27 37.86 -16.66
N THR A 9 -23.28 37.55 -17.48
CA THR A 9 -23.99 36.26 -17.45
C THR A 9 -23.11 35.10 -17.92
N LEU A 10 -22.25 35.33 -18.94
CA LEU A 10 -21.29 34.32 -19.42
C LEU A 10 -20.21 34.01 -18.38
N ALA A 11 -19.71 35.01 -17.65
CA ALA A 11 -18.69 34.83 -16.61
C ALA A 11 -19.21 34.03 -15.41
N MET A 12 -20.48 34.21 -15.04
CA MET A 12 -21.15 33.40 -14.01
C MET A 12 -21.35 31.96 -14.47
N GLN A 13 -21.85 31.73 -15.69
CA GLN A 13 -22.02 30.37 -16.22
C GLN A 13 -20.69 29.60 -16.27
N ALA A 14 -19.61 30.22 -16.72
CA ALA A 14 -18.29 29.58 -16.78
C ALA A 14 -17.71 29.22 -15.39
N SER A 15 -17.96 30.04 -14.37
CA SER A 15 -17.48 29.78 -13.01
C SER A 15 -18.32 28.75 -12.25
N PHE A 16 -19.63 28.67 -12.52
CA PHE A 16 -20.48 27.57 -12.05
C PHE A 16 -20.15 26.25 -12.77
N SER A 17 -19.92 26.25 -14.10
CA SER A 17 -19.48 25.07 -14.84
C SER A 17 -18.15 24.53 -14.32
N ALA A 18 -17.15 25.39 -14.12
CA ALA A 18 -15.86 24.96 -13.56
C ALA A 18 -15.97 24.42 -12.11
N SER A 19 -16.92 24.95 -11.33
CA SER A 19 -17.19 24.46 -9.97
C SER A 19 -17.94 23.13 -9.98
N LEU A 20 -18.89 22.96 -10.89
CA LEU A 20 -19.60 21.69 -11.13
C LEU A 20 -18.65 20.62 -11.66
N ASP A 21 -17.77 20.94 -12.59
CA ASP A 21 -16.77 20.02 -13.14
C ASP A 21 -15.83 19.51 -12.04
N LYS A 22 -15.34 20.40 -11.16
CA LYS A 22 -14.53 20.01 -9.99
C LYS A 22 -15.32 19.18 -8.98
N ALA A 23 -16.59 19.51 -8.75
CA ALA A 23 -17.46 18.73 -7.87
C ALA A 23 -17.70 17.32 -8.45
N THR A 24 -18.01 17.20 -9.74
CA THR A 24 -18.15 15.92 -10.44
C THR A 24 -16.86 15.13 -10.46
N GLU A 25 -15.71 15.76 -10.70
CA GLU A 25 -14.40 15.10 -10.67
C GLU A 25 -14.07 14.56 -9.27
N SER A 26 -14.35 15.35 -8.23
CA SER A 26 -14.12 14.92 -6.85
C SER A 26 -15.07 13.80 -6.41
N MET A 27 -16.35 13.85 -6.82
CA MET A 27 -17.32 12.76 -6.62
C MET A 27 -16.89 11.48 -7.35
N ASN A 28 -16.44 11.59 -8.61
CA ASN A 28 -15.97 10.44 -9.38
C ASN A 28 -14.73 9.81 -8.74
N LYS A 29 -13.78 10.62 -8.24
CA LYS A 29 -12.61 10.13 -7.50
C LYS A 29 -13.00 9.43 -6.20
N ALA A 30 -13.94 10.00 -5.45
CA ALA A 30 -14.44 9.39 -4.21
C ALA A 30 -15.16 8.06 -4.47
N SER A 31 -16.04 8.02 -5.48
CA SER A 31 -16.75 6.81 -5.91
C SER A 31 -15.78 5.71 -6.35
N LYS A 32 -14.79 6.06 -7.19
CA LYS A 32 -13.74 5.12 -7.62
C LYS A 32 -12.91 4.62 -6.44
N LYS A 33 -12.57 5.48 -5.48
CA LYS A 33 -11.84 5.08 -4.27
C LYS A 33 -12.65 4.11 -3.41
N MET A 34 -13.96 4.32 -3.27
CA MET A 34 -14.85 3.40 -2.54
C MET A 34 -14.96 2.05 -3.24
N ASP A 35 -15.12 2.04 -4.57
CA ASP A 35 -15.14 0.80 -5.37
C ASP A 35 -13.81 0.04 -5.28
N ASN A 36 -12.68 0.76 -5.36
CA ASN A 36 -11.34 0.18 -5.18
C ASN A 36 -11.16 -0.42 -3.78
N MET A 37 -11.61 0.27 -2.73
CA MET A 37 -11.57 -0.25 -1.36
C MET A 37 -12.38 -1.54 -1.21
N ALA A 38 -13.58 -1.59 -1.78
CA ALA A 38 -14.42 -2.80 -1.78
C ALA A 38 -13.75 -3.98 -2.53
N LYS A 39 -12.92 -3.67 -3.54
CA LYS A 39 -12.15 -4.65 -4.32
C LYS A 39 -10.76 -4.95 -3.74
N GLY A 40 -10.39 -4.33 -2.61
CA GLY A 40 -9.06 -4.46 -2.01
C GLY A 40 -7.93 -3.90 -2.89
N ILE A 41 -8.22 -2.90 -3.72
CA ILE A 41 -7.25 -2.21 -4.59
C ILE A 41 -6.74 -0.97 -3.87
N ALA A 42 -5.43 -0.93 -3.60
CA ALA A 42 -4.75 0.24 -3.03
C ALA A 42 -3.88 0.97 -4.07
N ASN A 43 -3.43 0.27 -5.11
CA ASN A 43 -2.44 0.74 -6.06
C ASN A 43 -2.95 0.60 -7.50
N GLU A 44 -4.05 1.28 -7.84
CA GLU A 44 -4.82 1.04 -9.09
C GLU A 44 -4.01 1.06 -10.40
N ASN A 45 -2.93 1.82 -10.45
CA ASN A 45 -2.09 1.98 -11.66
C ASN A 45 -0.77 1.20 -11.57
N ALA A 46 -0.56 0.42 -10.52
CA ALA A 46 0.66 -0.34 -10.32
C ALA A 46 0.83 -1.39 -11.43
N LYS A 47 2.03 -1.44 -11.99
CA LYS A 47 2.45 -2.48 -12.93
C LYS A 47 3.16 -3.59 -12.19
N GLU A 48 3.96 -3.22 -11.20
CA GLU A 48 4.77 -4.12 -10.39
C GLU A 48 4.72 -3.71 -8.91
N MET A 49 4.67 -4.71 -8.04
CA MET A 49 4.85 -4.56 -6.61
C MET A 49 5.87 -5.59 -6.12
N LYS A 50 6.84 -5.12 -5.34
CA LYS A 50 7.86 -5.95 -4.70
C LYS A 50 7.65 -5.96 -3.20
N LEU A 51 7.53 -7.16 -2.65
CA LEU A 51 7.41 -7.45 -1.23
C LEU A 51 8.75 -8.02 -0.75
N GLU A 52 9.36 -7.43 0.26
CA GLU A 52 10.67 -7.86 0.77
C GLU A 52 10.64 -8.00 2.29
N VAL A 53 11.26 -9.07 2.80
CA VAL A 53 11.54 -9.28 4.22
C VAL A 53 13.02 -9.64 4.37
N LYS A 54 13.68 -9.02 5.35
CA LYS A 54 15.07 -9.33 5.71
C LYS A 54 15.19 -9.47 7.22
N GLY A 55 15.33 -10.71 7.66
CA GLY A 55 15.67 -11.12 9.01
C GLY A 55 17.14 -11.47 9.14
N THR A 56 17.69 -11.36 10.35
CA THR A 56 19.07 -11.81 10.66
C THR A 56 19.18 -13.31 10.93
N ALA A 57 18.06 -14.02 10.96
CA ALA A 57 17.94 -15.46 11.23
C ALA A 57 16.62 -15.97 10.60
N PRO A 58 16.26 -17.27 10.70
CA PRO A 58 15.01 -17.79 10.15
C PRO A 58 13.78 -16.95 10.53
N THR A 59 12.92 -16.69 9.55
CA THR A 59 11.78 -15.77 9.65
C THR A 59 10.53 -16.43 9.10
N ASP A 60 9.42 -16.32 9.82
CA ASP A 60 8.09 -16.65 9.33
C ASP A 60 7.44 -15.40 8.72
N ILE A 61 6.78 -15.59 7.57
CA ILE A 61 6.11 -14.52 6.82
C ILE A 61 4.64 -14.88 6.70
N ASN A 62 3.76 -13.97 7.12
CA ASN A 62 2.34 -14.06 6.84
C ASN A 62 1.95 -12.98 5.82
N LEU A 63 1.35 -13.41 4.72
CA LEU A 63 0.83 -12.53 3.68
C LEU A 63 -0.69 -12.51 3.77
N THR A 64 -1.27 -11.32 3.74
CA THR A 64 -2.71 -11.14 3.69
C THR A 64 -3.08 -10.23 2.53
N VAL A 65 -4.11 -10.60 1.78
CA VAL A 65 -4.66 -9.81 0.67
C VAL A 65 -6.14 -10.13 0.49
N ALA A 66 -6.98 -9.10 0.37
CA ALA A 66 -8.40 -9.24 0.03
C ALA A 66 -9.15 -10.36 0.81
N GLY A 67 -8.90 -10.47 2.12
CA GLY A 67 -9.53 -11.47 3.00
C GLY A 67 -8.94 -12.88 2.92
N SER A 68 -7.94 -13.12 2.07
CA SER A 68 -7.15 -14.35 2.03
C SER A 68 -5.83 -14.17 2.77
N SER A 69 -5.36 -15.23 3.41
CA SER A 69 -4.03 -15.27 4.05
C SER A 69 -3.23 -16.49 3.61
N SER A 70 -1.91 -16.36 3.64
CA SER A 70 -0.97 -17.44 3.37
C SER A 70 0.26 -17.30 4.25
N ASN A 71 0.89 -18.43 4.54
CA ASN A 71 2.09 -18.49 5.36
C ASN A 71 3.24 -18.98 4.50
N GLU A 72 4.36 -18.27 4.58
CA GLU A 72 5.63 -18.60 3.96
C GLU A 72 6.73 -18.50 5.04
N SER A 73 7.93 -18.98 4.74
CA SER A 73 9.06 -18.86 5.66
C SER A 73 10.37 -18.74 4.89
N SER A 74 11.39 -18.22 5.55
CA SER A 74 12.76 -18.18 5.05
C SER A 74 13.72 -18.69 6.12
N ASP A 75 14.50 -19.71 5.78
CA ASP A 75 15.48 -20.31 6.71
C ASP A 75 16.77 -19.47 6.81
N ASN A 76 17.00 -18.51 5.91
CA ASN A 76 18.13 -17.57 5.99
C ASN A 76 17.71 -16.14 6.36
N GLY A 77 16.42 -15.92 6.63
CA GLY A 77 15.83 -14.64 6.96
C GLY A 77 15.53 -13.73 5.76
N VAL A 78 15.99 -14.06 4.55
CA VAL A 78 15.74 -13.25 3.36
C VAL A 78 14.58 -13.86 2.57
N TRP A 79 13.56 -13.05 2.29
CA TRP A 79 12.39 -13.45 1.51
C TRP A 79 11.94 -12.31 0.60
N GLU A 80 11.52 -12.65 -0.62
CA GLU A 80 11.09 -11.70 -1.63
C GLU A 80 9.96 -12.28 -2.47
N LYS A 81 9.01 -11.42 -2.87
CA LYS A 81 7.96 -11.75 -3.83
C LYS A 81 7.67 -10.57 -4.74
N VAL A 82 7.69 -10.83 -6.05
CA VAL A 82 7.33 -9.86 -7.08
C VAL A 82 5.93 -10.18 -7.60
N LEU A 83 5.08 -9.17 -7.59
CA LEU A 83 3.69 -9.22 -8.04
C LEU A 83 3.52 -8.31 -9.24
N THR A 84 2.70 -8.72 -10.19
CA THR A 84 2.47 -7.96 -11.43
C THR A 84 0.98 -7.94 -11.77
N GLY A 85 0.59 -7.05 -12.69
CA GLY A 85 -0.78 -6.95 -13.17
C GLY A 85 -1.78 -6.68 -12.04
N LYS A 86 -2.89 -7.43 -12.02
CA LYS A 86 -3.96 -7.22 -11.02
C LYS A 86 -3.50 -7.44 -9.58
N ASP A 87 -2.50 -8.28 -9.33
CA ASP A 87 -2.03 -8.55 -7.97
C ASP A 87 -1.15 -7.42 -7.43
N ALA A 88 -0.42 -6.71 -8.29
CA ALA A 88 0.33 -5.51 -7.92
C ALA A 88 -0.59 -4.35 -7.50
N GLN A 89 -1.85 -4.37 -7.89
CA GLN A 89 -2.82 -3.31 -7.57
C GLN A 89 -3.45 -3.48 -6.19
N LYS A 90 -3.34 -4.67 -5.59
CA LYS A 90 -4.04 -5.02 -4.35
C LYS A 90 -3.38 -4.42 -3.11
N ASP A 91 -4.15 -4.30 -2.04
CA ASP A 91 -3.67 -3.90 -0.72
C ASP A 91 -3.07 -5.11 0.01
N TRP A 92 -1.81 -5.39 -0.28
CA TRP A 92 -1.06 -6.45 0.39
C TRP A 92 -0.59 -6.00 1.78
N MET A 93 -0.74 -6.90 2.73
CA MET A 93 -0.14 -6.80 4.06
C MET A 93 0.87 -7.93 4.24
N ILE A 94 2.07 -7.58 4.70
CA ILE A 94 3.13 -8.50 5.09
C ILE A 94 3.32 -8.37 6.58
N MET A 95 3.26 -9.48 7.31
CA MET A 95 3.77 -9.58 8.67
C MET A 95 4.98 -10.51 8.70
N ALA A 96 6.03 -10.12 9.41
CA ALA A 96 7.21 -10.96 9.57
C ALA A 96 7.65 -11.04 11.03
N THR A 97 7.96 -12.26 11.48
CA THR A 97 8.40 -12.59 12.85
C THR A 97 9.55 -13.60 12.82
N PRO A 98 10.42 -13.62 13.84
CA PRO A 98 11.37 -14.71 13.99
C PRO A 98 10.64 -16.05 14.03
N LYS A 99 11.19 -17.05 13.33
CA LYS A 99 10.67 -18.42 13.34
C LYS A 99 10.89 -19.02 14.71
N ILE A 100 9.83 -19.58 15.29
CA ILE A 100 9.90 -20.17 16.63
C ILE A 100 10.53 -21.56 16.52
N ASP A 101 11.70 -21.72 17.15
CA ASP A 101 12.42 -22.99 17.26
C ASP A 101 12.83 -23.19 18.73
N ILE A 102 12.42 -24.31 19.33
CA ILE A 102 12.70 -24.60 20.74
C ILE A 102 14.16 -24.98 20.98
N ASP A 103 14.82 -25.56 19.97
CA ASP A 103 16.22 -25.96 20.02
C ASP A 103 17.15 -24.78 19.69
N LYS A 104 16.61 -23.76 19.01
CA LYS A 104 17.32 -22.55 18.60
C LYS A 104 16.50 -21.31 18.96
N PRO A 105 16.50 -20.90 20.24
CA PRO A 105 15.75 -19.74 20.66
C PRO A 105 16.17 -18.49 19.89
N THR A 106 15.19 -17.62 19.60
CA THR A 106 15.43 -16.34 18.94
C THR A 106 16.44 -15.52 19.75
N PRO A 107 17.52 -15.02 19.13
CA PRO A 107 18.51 -14.24 19.86
C PRO A 107 17.99 -12.82 20.16
N ASP A 108 18.44 -12.23 21.27
CA ASP A 108 18.04 -10.87 21.68
C ASP A 108 18.39 -9.79 20.65
N ASN A 109 19.41 -10.04 19.82
CA ASN A 109 19.83 -9.13 18.76
C ASN A 109 19.16 -9.40 17.41
N TYR A 110 18.15 -10.29 17.37
CA TYR A 110 17.41 -10.57 16.14
C TYR A 110 16.83 -9.26 15.57
N LYS A 111 17.02 -9.05 14.27
CA LYS A 111 16.43 -7.92 13.54
C LYS A 111 15.61 -8.45 12.39
N VAL A 112 14.48 -7.79 12.13
CA VAL A 112 13.68 -8.03 10.93
C VAL A 112 13.21 -6.71 10.37
N GLU A 113 13.23 -6.60 9.06
CA GLU A 113 12.65 -5.51 8.30
C GLU A 113 11.70 -6.04 7.23
N CYS A 114 10.64 -5.28 6.96
CA CYS A 114 9.80 -5.48 5.79
C CYS A 114 9.84 -4.22 4.93
N THR A 115 9.74 -4.40 3.62
CA THR A 115 9.65 -3.30 2.64
C THR A 115 8.63 -3.66 1.57
N ILE A 116 7.78 -2.70 1.21
CA ILE A 116 6.90 -2.80 0.04
C ILE A 116 7.27 -1.68 -0.92
N THR A 117 7.53 -2.06 -2.16
CA THR A 117 7.87 -1.16 -3.26
C THR A 117 6.83 -1.32 -4.36
N VAL A 118 6.30 -0.22 -4.88
CA VAL A 118 5.34 -0.19 -6.00
C VAL A 118 5.95 0.63 -7.13
N ASP A 119 6.08 0.03 -8.32
CA ASP A 119 6.72 0.64 -9.49
C ASP A 119 8.06 1.32 -9.17
N GLY A 120 8.91 0.63 -8.38
CA GLY A 120 10.22 1.12 -7.95
C GLY A 120 10.21 2.15 -6.81
N LYS A 121 9.04 2.57 -6.31
CA LYS A 121 8.91 3.49 -5.18
C LYS A 121 8.59 2.75 -3.90
N LYS A 122 9.42 2.94 -2.87
CA LYS A 122 9.16 2.41 -1.52
C LYS A 122 7.93 3.10 -0.93
N VAL A 123 6.86 2.33 -0.69
CA VAL A 123 5.61 2.85 -0.09
C VAL A 123 5.56 2.57 1.40
N SER A 124 5.98 1.38 1.83
CA SER A 124 6.04 0.98 3.24
C SER A 124 7.39 0.39 3.61
N HIS A 125 7.84 0.68 4.83
CA HIS A 125 9.05 0.11 5.42
C HIS A 125 8.94 0.15 6.94
N LYS A 126 9.23 -0.97 7.58
CA LYS A 126 9.29 -1.11 9.04
C LYS A 126 10.47 -1.99 9.42
N SER A 127 11.03 -1.72 10.58
CA SER A 127 12.07 -2.54 11.19
C SER A 127 11.79 -2.72 12.68
N ALA A 128 12.18 -3.87 13.22
CA ALA A 128 12.10 -4.19 14.63
C ALA A 128 13.34 -4.99 15.06
N THR A 129 13.62 -4.98 16.37
CA THR A 129 14.73 -5.73 16.96
C THR A 129 14.28 -6.33 18.29
N GLY A 130 14.82 -7.50 18.65
CA GLY A 130 14.50 -8.22 19.87
C GLY A 130 13.93 -9.61 19.61
N THR A 131 13.81 -10.40 20.67
CA THR A 131 13.26 -11.78 20.62
C THR A 131 11.81 -11.84 20.15
N ALA A 132 11.05 -10.77 20.38
CA ALA A 132 9.66 -10.60 19.95
C ALA A 132 9.52 -9.61 18.79
N ALA A 133 10.58 -9.40 17.99
CA ALA A 133 10.53 -8.47 16.87
C ALA A 133 9.44 -8.87 15.87
N ASN A 134 8.53 -7.95 15.58
CA ASN A 134 7.47 -8.11 14.60
C ASN A 134 7.41 -6.84 13.75
N VAL A 135 7.26 -7.03 12.44
CA VAL A 135 7.03 -5.93 11.51
C VAL A 135 5.79 -6.20 10.68
N MET A 136 5.06 -5.14 10.38
CA MET A 136 3.89 -5.17 9.51
C MET A 136 4.02 -4.05 8.46
N CYS A 137 4.06 -4.43 7.18
CA CYS A 137 4.06 -3.49 6.07
C CYS A 137 2.76 -3.62 5.29
N MET A 138 2.14 -2.48 4.94
CA MET A 138 0.93 -2.43 4.13
C MET A 138 1.18 -1.66 2.84
N ALA A 139 0.63 -2.15 1.73
CA ALA A 139 0.79 -1.52 0.42
C ALA A 139 0.08 -0.16 0.31
N SER A 140 -0.90 0.10 1.18
CA SER A 140 -1.60 1.38 1.33
C SER A 140 -0.90 2.37 2.26
N ASP A 141 0.15 1.97 3.00
CA ASP A 141 0.96 2.91 3.77
C ASP A 141 1.70 3.82 2.80
N THR A 142 1.40 5.12 2.84
CA THR A 142 2.12 6.12 2.08
C THR A 142 3.04 6.83 3.06
N THR A 143 4.33 6.43 3.09
CA THR A 143 5.34 7.01 4.01
C THR A 143 5.65 8.50 3.79
N ASN A 144 4.75 9.28 3.16
CA ASN A 144 4.76 10.74 3.17
C ASN A 144 3.60 11.26 4.05
N LYS A 145 3.92 11.58 5.31
CA LYS A 145 3.29 12.70 6.03
C LYS A 145 4.19 13.92 5.91
#